data_AF-A0A834G8A7-F1
#
_entry.id   AF-A0A834G8A7-F1
#
_cell.length_a   1.000
_cell.length_b   1.000
_cell.length_c   1.000
_cell.angle_alpha   90.00
_cell.angle_beta   90.00
_cell.angle_gamma   90.00
#
_symmetry.space_group_name_H-M   'P 1'
#
loop_
_entity.id
_entity.type
_entity.pdbx_description
1 polymer ?
#
loop_
_entity_poly.entity_id
_entity_poly.type
_entity_poly.pdbx_seq_one_letter_code
_entity_poly.pdbx_strand_id
1 'polypeptide(L)'
;MENNLGGGIPSQLGQLSKLGSLMLSSINVSGTVPASLYNISSLEELSISANRLHGRLPAGLGSTLPNLQNFYVGVNQFDGPIPSSLANASGLVSIDIDTNVFIGPMPLNLGTLRDIEYLNFVDNLLGQSYESNNLKNFIDCLSNSSNLAFLDLGYNHWNSVLPHSIANLSIKLTTLGLVGNYYLSGNIPPGIGYLSYAKMALPHQVMETVNSNIIMQEEEERSRRDQLAKALN
;
A
#
# COMPACT_ATOMS: atom_id res chain seq x y z
N MET A 1 12.32 10.17 -24.67
CA MET A 1 12.92 9.21 -25.61
C MET A 1 12.65 7.83 -25.04
N GLU A 2 11.81 7.02 -25.69
CA GLU A 2 11.58 5.63 -25.28
C GLU A 2 12.78 4.78 -25.74
N ASN A 3 13.50 4.16 -24.81
CA ASN A 3 14.54 3.19 -25.15
C ASN A 3 13.85 1.88 -25.53
N ASN A 4 13.81 1.58 -26.83
CA ASN A 4 13.16 0.38 -27.35
C ASN A 4 14.07 -0.85 -27.23
N LEU A 5 14.43 -1.24 -25.99
CA LEU A 5 15.25 -2.42 -25.68
C LEU A 5 14.48 -3.75 -25.78
N GLY A 6 13.35 -3.77 -26.51
CA GLY A 6 12.36 -4.85 -26.51
C GLY A 6 12.95 -6.26 -26.43
N GLY A 7 12.45 -7.06 -25.49
CA GLY A 7 12.99 -8.37 -25.14
C GLY A 7 12.73 -8.71 -23.68
N GLY A 8 13.29 -9.83 -23.21
CA GLY A 8 13.30 -10.20 -21.78
C GLY A 8 14.54 -9.69 -21.05
N ILE A 9 14.46 -9.62 -19.72
CA ILE A 9 15.64 -9.34 -18.89
C ILE A 9 16.65 -10.49 -19.08
N PRO A 10 17.91 -10.21 -19.48
CA PRO A 10 18.91 -11.27 -19.65
C PRO A 10 19.33 -11.86 -18.30
N SER A 11 19.32 -13.19 -18.19
CA SER A 11 19.65 -13.90 -16.95
C SER A 11 21.10 -13.67 -16.50
N GLN A 12 21.98 -13.26 -17.41
CA GLN A 12 23.37 -12.91 -17.16
C GLN A 12 23.53 -11.72 -16.19
N LEU A 13 22.53 -10.84 -16.06
CA LEU A 13 22.57 -9.77 -15.05
C LEU A 13 22.68 -10.34 -13.63
N GLY A 14 22.17 -11.55 -13.39
CA GLY A 14 22.32 -12.27 -12.12
C GLY A 14 23.77 -12.61 -11.74
N GLN A 15 24.73 -12.47 -12.66
CA GLN A 15 26.16 -12.69 -12.37
C GLN A 15 26.82 -11.45 -11.75
N LEU A 16 26.15 -10.30 -11.74
CA LEU A 16 26.65 -9.05 -11.19
C LEU A 16 26.51 -9.04 -9.66
N SER A 17 27.25 -9.91 -8.97
CA SER A 17 27.14 -10.18 -7.52
C SER A 17 27.47 -9.02 -6.58
N LYS A 18 27.91 -7.88 -7.13
CA LYS A 18 28.20 -6.64 -6.39
C LYS A 18 27.25 -5.49 -6.75
N LEU A 19 26.23 -5.77 -7.59
CA LEU A 19 25.30 -4.74 -8.03
C LEU A 19 24.43 -4.31 -6.84
N GLY A 20 24.50 -3.03 -6.50
CA GLY A 20 23.69 -2.42 -5.43
C GLY A 20 22.34 -1.90 -5.93
N SER A 21 22.27 -1.44 -7.17
CA SER A 21 21.04 -0.91 -7.77
C SER A 21 20.87 -1.42 -9.18
N LEU A 22 19.68 -1.94 -9.48
CA LEU A 22 19.25 -2.30 -10.82
C LEU A 22 18.02 -1.48 -11.20
N MET A 23 18.20 -0.56 -12.15
CA MET A 23 17.13 0.32 -12.66
C MET A 23 16.88 0.03 -14.14
N LEU A 24 15.73 -0.56 -14.43
CA LEU A 24 15.23 -0.94 -15.75
C LEU A 24 13.79 -0.44 -15.96
N SER A 25 13.44 0.71 -15.38
CA SER A 25 12.06 1.23 -15.46
C SER A 25 11.79 1.91 -16.81
N SER A 26 10.59 1.73 -17.36
CA SER A 26 10.14 2.39 -18.60
C SER A 26 10.99 2.11 -19.84
N ILE A 27 11.47 0.87 -20.01
CA ILE A 27 12.28 0.46 -21.17
C ILE A 27 11.66 -0.66 -22.03
N ASN A 28 10.34 -0.85 -21.89
CA ASN A 28 9.55 -1.75 -22.73
C ASN A 28 10.02 -3.23 -22.71
N VAL A 29 10.59 -3.65 -21.58
CA VAL A 29 10.98 -5.06 -21.36
C VAL A 29 9.73 -5.90 -21.11
N SER A 30 9.76 -7.17 -21.49
CA SER A 30 8.62 -8.10 -21.41
C SER A 30 9.04 -9.48 -20.92
N GLY A 31 8.08 -10.36 -20.65
CA GLY A 31 8.38 -11.71 -20.15
C GLY A 31 8.51 -11.76 -18.63
N THR A 32 9.12 -12.82 -18.11
CA THR A 32 9.32 -13.01 -16.67
C THR A 32 10.65 -12.45 -16.20
N VAL A 33 10.76 -12.06 -14.94
CA VAL A 33 12.04 -11.74 -14.29
C VAL A 33 12.84 -13.04 -14.10
N PRO A 34 14.07 -13.15 -14.64
CA PRO A 34 14.90 -14.33 -14.45
C PRO A 34 15.20 -14.59 -12.97
N ALA A 35 15.12 -15.85 -12.54
CA ALA A 35 15.38 -16.25 -11.16
C ALA A 35 16.78 -15.83 -10.66
N SER A 36 17.75 -15.71 -11.57
CA SER A 36 19.11 -15.28 -11.24
C SER A 36 19.19 -13.85 -10.71
N LEU A 37 18.26 -12.96 -11.07
CA LEU A 37 18.22 -11.59 -10.52
C LEU A 37 17.86 -11.59 -9.04
N TYR A 38 17.01 -12.52 -8.61
CA TYR A 38 16.62 -12.63 -7.20
C TYR A 38 17.74 -13.20 -6.32
N ASN A 39 18.88 -13.60 -6.89
CA ASN A 39 20.04 -14.10 -6.16
C ASN A 39 21.17 -13.07 -6.03
N ILE A 40 20.98 -11.84 -6.51
CA ILE A 40 21.97 -10.77 -6.35
C ILE A 40 21.82 -10.19 -4.95
N SER A 41 22.37 -10.89 -3.95
CA SER A 41 22.20 -10.55 -2.53
C SER A 41 22.70 -9.15 -2.15
N SER A 42 23.53 -8.51 -2.98
CA SER A 42 24.02 -7.13 -2.78
C SER A 42 22.99 -6.06 -3.18
N LEU A 43 21.88 -6.41 -3.81
CA LEU A 43 20.89 -5.43 -4.25
C LEU A 43 20.23 -4.72 -3.06
N GLU A 44 20.35 -3.40 -3.09
CA GLU A 44 19.65 -2.45 -2.24
C GLU A 44 18.44 -1.84 -2.97
N GLU A 45 18.51 -1.71 -4.29
CA GLU A 45 17.41 -1.20 -5.11
C GLU A 45 17.13 -2.07 -6.33
N LEU A 46 15.87 -2.48 -6.46
CA LEU A 46 15.34 -3.13 -7.65
C LEU A 46 14.18 -2.29 -8.20
N SER A 47 14.43 -1.62 -9.33
CA SER A 47 13.45 -0.78 -10.03
C SER A 47 13.23 -1.29 -11.44
N ILE A 48 12.11 -1.96 -11.67
CA ILE A 48 11.72 -2.57 -12.96
C ILE A 48 10.31 -2.15 -13.37
N SER A 49 9.83 -1.02 -12.85
CA SER A 49 8.48 -0.50 -13.05
C SER A 49 8.21 -0.08 -14.49
N ALA A 50 6.92 0.03 -14.86
CA ALA A 50 6.49 0.51 -16.17
C ALA A 50 7.07 -0.29 -17.33
N ASN A 51 6.90 -1.61 -17.27
CA ASN A 51 7.29 -2.55 -18.32
C ASN A 51 6.10 -3.48 -18.66
N ARG A 52 6.36 -4.55 -19.40
CA ARG A 52 5.40 -5.62 -19.73
C ARG A 52 5.81 -6.93 -19.05
N LEU A 53 6.37 -6.84 -17.85
CA LEU A 53 6.81 -8.00 -17.08
C LEU A 53 5.61 -8.70 -16.46
N HIS A 54 5.66 -10.03 -16.38
CA HIS A 54 4.59 -10.86 -15.81
C HIS A 54 5.15 -12.07 -15.04
N GLY A 55 4.24 -12.81 -14.42
CA GLY A 55 4.53 -13.97 -13.59
C GLY A 55 4.56 -13.63 -12.10
N ARG A 56 4.95 -14.61 -11.28
CA ARG A 56 4.91 -14.50 -9.82
C ARG A 56 6.23 -14.05 -9.24
N LEU A 57 6.16 -13.24 -8.19
CA LEU A 57 7.31 -13.01 -7.33
C LEU A 57 7.70 -14.30 -6.58
N PRO A 58 9.00 -14.59 -6.39
CA PRO A 58 9.43 -15.76 -5.63
C PRO A 58 8.96 -15.71 -4.17
N ALA A 59 8.48 -16.84 -3.65
CA ALA A 59 8.02 -16.92 -2.26
C ALA A 59 9.11 -16.56 -1.23
N GLY A 60 10.39 -16.76 -1.57
CA GLY A 60 11.56 -16.44 -0.74
C GLY A 60 12.26 -15.11 -1.08
N LEU A 61 11.62 -14.20 -1.81
CA LEU A 61 12.22 -12.97 -2.35
C LEU A 61 13.09 -12.19 -1.34
N GLY A 62 12.54 -11.84 -0.17
CA GLY A 62 13.32 -11.06 0.82
C GLY A 62 14.39 -11.89 1.55
N SER A 63 14.31 -13.22 1.50
CA SER A 63 15.39 -14.09 1.99
C SER A 63 16.57 -14.15 1.01
N THR A 64 16.32 -14.03 -0.30
CA THR A 64 17.36 -14.08 -1.32
C THR A 64 17.91 -12.69 -1.66
N LEU A 65 17.13 -11.63 -1.42
CA LEU A 65 17.52 -10.23 -1.52
C LEU A 65 17.44 -9.51 -0.16
N PRO A 66 18.24 -9.91 0.84
CA PRO A 66 18.10 -9.44 2.22
C PRO A 66 18.47 -7.97 2.44
N ASN A 67 19.19 -7.36 1.49
CA ASN A 67 19.68 -5.98 1.60
C ASN A 67 18.77 -4.95 0.89
N LEU A 68 17.62 -5.38 0.34
CA LEU A 68 16.71 -4.46 -0.33
C LEU A 68 16.23 -3.35 0.61
N GLN A 69 16.30 -2.13 0.10
CA GLN A 69 15.78 -0.90 0.68
C GLN A 69 14.62 -0.38 -0.18
N ASN A 70 14.74 -0.48 -1.50
CA ASN A 70 13.77 0.02 -2.47
C ASN A 70 13.33 -1.09 -3.43
N PHE A 71 12.03 -1.39 -3.44
CA PHE A 71 11.44 -2.41 -4.31
C PHE A 71 10.32 -1.81 -5.16
N TYR A 72 10.62 -1.56 -6.43
CA TYR A 72 9.73 -0.92 -7.39
C TYR A 72 9.45 -1.83 -8.57
N VAL A 73 8.25 -2.41 -8.61
CA VAL A 73 7.79 -3.30 -9.69
C VAL A 73 6.44 -2.88 -10.28
N GLY A 74 5.99 -1.67 -9.93
CA GLY A 74 4.72 -1.10 -10.35
C GLY A 74 4.53 -1.01 -11.88
N VAL A 75 3.29 -0.86 -12.33
CA VAL A 75 2.91 -0.74 -13.74
C VAL A 75 3.47 -1.91 -14.57
N ASN A 76 3.04 -3.12 -14.24
CA ASN A 76 3.41 -4.38 -14.88
C ASN A 76 2.20 -5.34 -14.88
N GLN A 77 2.44 -6.65 -15.05
CA GLN A 77 1.43 -7.71 -15.06
C GLN A 77 1.81 -8.84 -14.08
N PHE A 78 2.45 -8.51 -12.95
CA PHE A 78 2.80 -9.49 -11.92
C PHE A 78 1.53 -10.01 -11.24
N ASP A 79 1.49 -11.34 -11.03
CA ASP A 79 0.34 -12.05 -10.46
C ASP A 79 0.69 -12.82 -9.18
N GLY A 80 -0.33 -13.40 -8.56
CA GLY A 80 -0.18 -14.18 -7.33
C GLY A 80 -0.05 -13.31 -6.07
N PRO A 81 0.31 -13.90 -4.93
CA PRO A 81 0.41 -13.18 -3.66
C PRO A 81 1.71 -12.40 -3.54
N ILE A 82 1.67 -11.30 -2.77
CA ILE A 82 2.89 -10.64 -2.29
C ILE A 82 3.62 -11.62 -1.35
N PRO A 83 4.91 -11.93 -1.59
CA PRO A 83 5.62 -12.88 -0.75
C PRO A 83 5.84 -12.32 0.65
N SER A 84 5.40 -13.03 1.69
CA SER A 84 5.61 -12.62 3.08
C SER A 84 7.07 -12.53 3.46
N SER A 85 7.95 -13.29 2.79
CA SER A 85 9.40 -13.18 2.97
C SER A 85 9.95 -11.81 2.61
N LEU A 86 9.21 -10.93 1.91
CA LEU A 86 9.66 -9.57 1.62
C LEU A 86 10.06 -8.82 2.90
N ALA A 87 9.37 -9.07 4.02
CA ALA A 87 9.72 -8.50 5.32
C ALA A 87 11.06 -8.99 5.90
N ASN A 88 11.68 -10.04 5.32
CA ASN A 88 13.02 -10.50 5.71
C ASN A 88 14.11 -9.54 5.23
N ALA A 89 13.84 -8.72 4.20
CA ALA A 89 14.69 -7.59 3.86
C ALA A 89 14.40 -6.45 4.85
N SER A 90 14.97 -6.55 6.05
CA SER A 90 14.63 -5.69 7.18
C SER A 90 14.97 -4.21 6.97
N GLY A 91 15.81 -3.89 5.99
CA GLY A 91 16.17 -2.54 5.59
C GLY A 91 15.22 -1.88 4.58
N LEU A 92 14.09 -2.52 4.25
CA LEU A 92 13.09 -1.95 3.33
C LEU A 92 12.55 -0.62 3.84
N VAL A 93 12.68 0.39 2.99
CA VAL A 93 12.18 1.75 3.17
C VAL A 93 10.97 2.00 2.28
N SER A 94 10.99 1.43 1.07
CA SER A 94 10.02 1.77 0.04
C SER A 94 9.58 0.54 -0.76
N ILE A 95 8.27 0.35 -0.85
CA ILE A 95 7.63 -0.71 -1.64
C ILE A 95 6.60 -0.03 -2.56
N ASP A 96 6.83 -0.14 -3.87
CA ASP A 96 5.88 0.28 -4.90
C ASP A 96 5.60 -0.89 -5.85
N ILE A 97 4.36 -1.38 -5.79
CA ILE A 97 3.88 -2.47 -6.64
C ILE A 97 2.58 -2.10 -7.36
N ASP A 98 2.31 -0.80 -7.49
CA ASP A 98 1.07 -0.27 -8.05
C ASP A 98 0.76 -0.86 -9.44
N THR A 99 -0.52 -0.83 -9.84
CA THR A 99 -0.93 -1.15 -11.22
C THR A 99 -0.39 -2.52 -11.69
N ASN A 100 -0.82 -3.58 -11.01
CA ASN A 100 -0.47 -4.97 -11.28
C ASN A 100 -1.72 -5.86 -11.07
N VAL A 101 -1.55 -7.19 -11.04
CA VAL A 101 -2.64 -8.16 -10.78
C VAL A 101 -2.34 -9.02 -9.55
N PHE A 102 -1.70 -8.43 -8.53
CA PHE A 102 -1.45 -9.12 -7.26
C PHE A 102 -2.77 -9.46 -6.54
N ILE A 103 -2.85 -10.65 -5.96
CA ILE A 103 -4.05 -11.19 -5.30
C ILE A 103 -3.76 -11.62 -3.87
N GLY A 104 -4.82 -11.90 -3.12
CA GLY A 104 -4.74 -12.57 -1.81
C GLY A 104 -4.56 -11.60 -0.63
N PRO A 105 -4.24 -12.15 0.55
CA PRO A 105 -4.11 -11.36 1.77
C PRO A 105 -2.80 -10.58 1.81
N MET A 106 -2.79 -9.43 2.48
CA MET A 106 -1.55 -8.69 2.73
C MET A 106 -0.67 -9.40 3.75
N PRO A 107 0.66 -9.43 3.55
CA PRO A 107 1.57 -9.98 4.54
C PRO A 107 1.64 -9.08 5.78
N LEU A 108 1.06 -9.54 6.90
CA LEU A 108 1.00 -8.77 8.15
C LEU A 108 2.38 -8.53 8.78
N ASN A 109 3.37 -9.33 8.42
CA ASN A 109 4.75 -9.13 8.86
C ASN A 109 5.43 -7.93 8.18
N LEU A 110 4.83 -7.28 7.18
CA LEU A 110 5.32 -5.97 6.73
C LEU A 110 5.31 -4.93 7.85
N GLY A 111 4.43 -5.08 8.85
CA GLY A 111 4.42 -4.25 10.07
C GLY A 111 5.66 -4.39 10.97
N THR A 112 6.55 -5.35 10.71
CA THR A 112 7.83 -5.47 11.44
C THR A 112 8.94 -4.58 10.87
N LEU A 113 8.74 -4.03 9.66
CA LEU A 113 9.70 -3.15 9.01
C LEU A 113 9.65 -1.76 9.66
N ARG A 114 10.72 -1.39 10.36
CA ARG A 114 10.80 -0.14 11.15
C ARG A 114 11.15 1.08 10.31
N ASP A 115 11.85 0.85 9.22
CA ASP A 115 12.34 1.90 8.33
C ASP A 115 11.39 2.16 7.16
N ILE A 116 10.25 1.47 7.11
CA ILE A 116 9.27 1.65 6.04
C ILE A 116 8.66 3.05 6.08
N GLU A 117 8.76 3.74 4.95
CA GLU A 117 8.29 5.11 4.75
C GLU A 117 7.21 5.18 3.67
N TYR A 118 7.31 4.32 2.64
CA TYR A 118 6.48 4.41 1.44
C TYR A 118 5.91 3.05 1.06
N LEU A 119 4.57 2.98 1.03
CA LEU A 119 3.81 1.80 0.66
C LEU A 119 2.77 2.18 -0.39
N ASN A 120 3.00 1.78 -1.64
CA ASN A 120 2.07 1.98 -2.74
C ASN A 120 1.60 0.63 -3.30
N PHE A 121 0.32 0.35 -3.09
CA PHE A 121 -0.34 -0.90 -3.46
C PHE A 121 -1.54 -0.66 -4.38
N VAL A 122 -1.64 0.54 -4.95
CA VAL A 122 -2.78 0.98 -5.77
C VAL A 122 -3.02 0.04 -6.96
N ASP A 123 -4.28 -0.09 -7.35
CA ASP A 123 -4.70 -0.74 -8.60
C ASP A 123 -4.16 -2.16 -8.73
N ASN A 124 -4.67 -3.02 -7.84
CA ASN A 124 -4.36 -4.43 -7.76
C ASN A 124 -5.64 -5.20 -7.36
N LEU A 125 -5.51 -6.50 -7.11
CA LEU A 125 -6.60 -7.36 -6.66
C LEU A 125 -6.41 -7.79 -5.19
N LEU A 126 -5.75 -6.94 -4.38
CA LEU A 126 -5.40 -7.23 -2.99
C LEU A 126 -6.62 -7.11 -2.06
N GLY A 127 -6.55 -7.74 -0.90
CA GLY A 127 -7.66 -7.72 0.05
C GLY A 127 -8.79 -8.69 -0.32
N GLN A 128 -8.60 -9.59 -1.27
CA GLN A 128 -9.46 -10.77 -1.36
C GLN A 128 -9.03 -11.77 -0.28
N SER A 129 -9.78 -11.81 0.82
CA SER A 129 -9.66 -12.82 1.88
C SER A 129 -11.04 -13.30 2.30
N TYR A 130 -11.13 -14.57 2.71
CA TYR A 130 -12.32 -15.12 3.36
C TYR A 130 -12.53 -14.55 4.78
N GLU A 131 -11.53 -13.86 5.33
CA GLU A 131 -11.61 -13.20 6.63
C GLU A 131 -12.19 -11.78 6.51
N SER A 132 -13.24 -11.50 7.29
CA SER A 132 -14.03 -10.26 7.24
C SER A 132 -13.33 -8.99 7.77
N ASN A 133 -12.03 -9.05 8.10
CA ASN A 133 -11.28 -7.99 8.79
C ASN A 133 -9.88 -7.75 8.21
N ASN A 134 -9.65 -8.12 6.95
CA ASN A 134 -8.31 -8.06 6.34
C ASN A 134 -7.70 -6.65 6.33
N LEU A 135 -8.48 -5.61 6.06
CA LEU A 135 -8.02 -4.22 6.11
C LEU A 135 -7.64 -3.84 7.54
N LYS A 136 -8.48 -4.19 8.52
CA LYS A 136 -8.20 -3.94 9.94
C LYS A 136 -6.88 -4.56 10.36
N ASN A 137 -6.67 -5.83 10.07
CA ASN A 137 -5.46 -6.54 10.47
C ASN A 137 -4.20 -5.92 9.84
N PHE A 138 -4.31 -5.48 8.59
CA PHE A 138 -3.20 -4.82 7.91
C PHE A 138 -2.92 -3.41 8.47
N ILE A 139 -3.94 -2.61 8.73
CA ILE A 139 -3.76 -1.31 9.39
C ILE A 139 -3.19 -1.47 10.80
N ASP A 140 -3.67 -2.46 11.56
CA ASP A 140 -3.17 -2.76 12.91
C ASP A 140 -1.68 -3.10 12.90
N CYS A 141 -1.20 -3.90 11.94
CA CYS A 141 0.22 -4.26 11.90
C CYS A 141 1.13 -3.06 11.59
N LEU A 142 0.63 -2.08 10.82
CA LEU A 142 1.36 -0.87 10.46
C LEU A 142 1.43 0.17 11.59
N SER A 143 0.76 -0.03 12.73
CA SER A 143 0.83 0.91 13.86
C SER A 143 2.25 1.06 14.43
N ASN A 144 3.13 0.09 14.17
CA ASN A 144 4.52 0.11 14.60
C ASN A 144 5.47 0.79 13.60
N SER A 145 5.00 1.10 12.39
CA SER A 145 5.78 1.72 11.32
C SER A 145 5.86 3.24 11.52
N SER A 146 6.62 3.69 12.52
CA SER A 146 6.70 5.10 12.94
C SER A 146 7.28 6.05 11.88
N ASN A 147 7.93 5.51 10.85
CA ASN A 147 8.45 6.30 9.73
C ASN A 147 7.47 6.44 8.55
N LEU A 148 6.35 5.70 8.56
CA LEU A 148 5.41 5.66 7.44
C LEU A 148 4.89 7.07 7.07
N ALA A 149 5.17 7.48 5.84
CA ALA A 149 4.84 8.80 5.31
C ALA A 149 3.83 8.72 4.15
N PHE A 150 3.77 7.58 3.46
CA PHE A 150 2.87 7.36 2.34
C PHE A 150 2.27 5.95 2.41
N LEU A 151 0.95 5.87 2.41
CA LEU A 151 0.21 4.62 2.30
C LEU A 151 -0.92 4.78 1.30
N ASP A 152 -0.87 4.04 0.20
CA ASP A 152 -1.99 4.00 -0.75
C ASP A 152 -2.42 2.56 -1.03
N LEU A 153 -3.69 2.31 -0.75
CA LEU A 153 -4.41 1.04 -0.86
C LEU A 153 -5.57 1.15 -1.84
N GLY A 154 -5.63 2.22 -2.62
CA GLY A 154 -6.73 2.49 -3.54
C GLY A 154 -6.91 1.41 -4.61
N TYR A 155 -8.10 1.33 -5.19
CA TYR A 155 -8.45 0.43 -6.30
C TYR A 155 -8.05 -1.03 -6.03
N ASN A 156 -8.51 -1.57 -4.91
CA ASN A 156 -8.31 -2.96 -4.51
C ASN A 156 -9.65 -3.59 -4.09
N HIS A 157 -9.61 -4.80 -3.54
CA HIS A 157 -10.78 -5.52 -3.03
C HIS A 157 -10.90 -5.46 -1.51
N TRP A 158 -10.39 -4.40 -0.89
CA TRP A 158 -10.57 -4.19 0.54
C TRP A 158 -12.06 -4.12 0.87
N ASN A 159 -12.48 -4.98 1.79
CA ASN A 159 -13.84 -5.04 2.31
C ASN A 159 -13.82 -4.74 3.81
N SER A 160 -15.01 -4.63 4.42
CA SER A 160 -15.22 -4.29 5.84
C SER A 160 -15.28 -2.78 6.13
N VAL A 161 -15.15 -2.43 7.41
CA VAL A 161 -15.24 -1.06 7.93
C VAL A 161 -13.85 -0.48 8.14
N LEU A 162 -13.70 0.82 7.90
CA LEU A 162 -12.47 1.55 8.22
C LEU A 162 -12.16 1.44 9.74
N PRO A 163 -11.03 0.85 10.15
CA PRO A 163 -10.79 0.52 11.55
C PRO A 163 -10.38 1.77 12.35
N HIS A 164 -10.75 1.83 13.63
CA HIS A 164 -10.35 2.93 14.54
C HIS A 164 -8.83 3.04 14.70
N SER A 165 -8.10 1.94 14.53
CA SER A 165 -6.63 1.90 14.56
C SER A 165 -5.97 2.67 13.42
N ILE A 166 -6.73 3.11 12.41
CA ILE A 166 -6.18 4.03 11.39
C ILE A 166 -5.64 5.32 12.00
N ALA A 167 -6.20 5.74 13.14
CA ALA A 167 -5.71 6.88 13.92
C ALA A 167 -4.35 6.64 14.60
N ASN A 168 -3.91 5.37 14.70
CA ASN A 168 -2.64 4.97 15.29
C ASN A 168 -1.52 4.84 14.24
N LEU A 169 -1.81 5.11 12.97
CA LEU A 169 -0.77 5.18 11.95
C LEU A 169 0.20 6.32 12.27
N SER A 170 1.38 6.27 11.63
CA SER A 170 2.44 7.23 11.88
C SER A 170 1.98 8.68 11.76
N ILE A 171 2.43 9.51 12.69
CA ILE A 171 2.24 10.97 12.65
C ILE A 171 2.96 11.63 11.46
N LYS A 172 3.88 10.92 10.79
CA LYS A 172 4.54 11.38 9.56
C LYS A 172 3.69 11.16 8.32
N LEU A 173 2.54 10.48 8.43
CA LEU A 173 1.71 10.14 7.28
C LEU A 173 1.22 11.42 6.59
N THR A 174 1.61 11.58 5.32
CA THR A 174 1.25 12.70 4.45
C THR A 174 0.25 12.32 3.38
N THR A 175 0.11 11.02 3.09
CA THR A 175 -0.83 10.51 2.10
C THR A 175 -1.45 9.21 2.61
N LEU A 176 -2.77 9.15 2.58
CA LEU A 176 -3.57 7.96 2.87
C LEU A 176 -4.61 7.78 1.75
N GLY A 177 -4.36 6.82 0.86
CA GLY A 177 -5.26 6.50 -0.23
C GLY A 177 -6.06 5.22 0.03
N LEU A 178 -7.38 5.32 -0.08
CA LEU A 178 -8.33 4.20 0.06
C LEU A 178 -9.42 4.23 -1.03
N VAL A 179 -9.37 5.21 -1.93
CA VAL A 179 -10.33 5.42 -3.02
C VAL A 179 -10.45 4.19 -3.91
N GLY A 180 -11.62 3.94 -4.51
CA GLY A 180 -11.79 2.82 -5.45
C GLY A 180 -11.95 1.44 -4.80
N ASN A 181 -11.97 1.34 -3.46
CA ASN A 181 -12.36 0.12 -2.76
C ASN A 181 -13.88 0.06 -2.59
N TYR A 182 -14.58 -0.55 -3.54
CA TYR A 182 -16.05 -0.52 -3.63
C TYR A 182 -16.82 -1.22 -2.49
N TYR A 183 -16.14 -2.11 -1.75
CA TYR A 183 -16.72 -2.85 -0.62
C TYR A 183 -16.30 -2.31 0.75
N LEU A 184 -15.49 -1.23 0.77
CA LEU A 184 -15.17 -0.52 1.99
C LEU A 184 -16.38 0.31 2.42
N SER A 185 -16.84 0.11 3.65
CA SER A 185 -18.10 0.67 4.16
C SER A 185 -17.95 1.25 5.57
N GLY A 186 -19.04 1.80 6.11
CA GLY A 186 -19.07 2.36 7.45
C GLY A 186 -18.58 3.80 7.55
N ASN A 187 -18.44 4.28 8.79
CA ASN A 187 -18.09 5.67 9.09
C ASN A 187 -16.58 5.88 9.10
N ILE A 188 -16.16 7.12 8.82
CA ILE A 188 -14.81 7.57 9.15
C ILE A 188 -14.64 7.59 10.68
N PRO A 189 -13.62 6.90 11.23
CA PRO A 189 -13.33 6.98 12.66
C PRO A 189 -12.93 8.40 13.07
N PRO A 190 -13.42 8.94 14.20
CA PRO A 190 -13.12 10.31 14.63
C PRO A 190 -11.62 10.61 14.75
N GLY A 191 -10.83 9.60 15.12
CA GLY A 191 -9.38 9.72 15.25
C GLY A 191 -8.62 9.96 13.94
N ILE A 192 -9.27 9.83 12.77
CA ILE A 192 -8.61 10.17 11.49
C ILE A 192 -8.23 11.65 11.44
N GLY A 193 -8.94 12.52 12.18
CA GLY A 193 -8.65 13.95 12.27
C GLY A 193 -7.28 14.25 12.89
N TYR A 194 -6.67 13.30 13.60
CA TYR A 194 -5.29 13.42 14.09
C TYR A 194 -4.24 13.30 12.98
N LEU A 195 -4.64 12.81 11.80
CA LEU A 195 -3.83 12.80 10.58
C LEU A 195 -4.06 14.07 9.73
N SER A 196 -4.30 15.21 10.38
CA SER A 196 -4.76 16.46 9.74
C SER A 196 -3.85 17.03 8.64
N TYR A 197 -2.60 16.56 8.54
CA TYR A 197 -1.66 16.93 7.49
C TYR A 197 -1.64 15.95 6.29
N ALA A 198 -2.35 14.83 6.39
CA ALA A 198 -2.42 13.83 5.34
C ALA A 198 -3.43 14.22 4.25
N LYS A 199 -3.00 14.16 2.99
CA LYS A 199 -3.92 14.13 1.85
C LYS A 199 -4.65 12.78 1.88
N MET A 200 -5.97 12.84 2.03
CA MET A 200 -6.80 11.65 2.08
C MET A 200 -7.65 11.53 0.81
N ALA A 201 -7.61 10.37 0.17
CA ALA A 201 -8.51 10.00 -0.91
C ALA A 201 -9.38 8.82 -0.43
N LEU A 202 -10.62 9.11 -0.03
CA LEU A 202 -11.56 8.11 0.51
C LEU A 202 -12.66 7.77 -0.51
N PRO A 203 -13.27 6.57 -0.44
CA PRO A 203 -14.41 6.23 -1.29
C PRO A 203 -15.59 7.19 -1.11
N HIS A 204 -16.31 7.48 -2.20
CA HIS A 204 -17.46 8.40 -2.22
C HIS A 204 -18.52 8.05 -1.16
N GLN A 205 -18.83 6.76 -0.98
CA GLN A 205 -19.83 6.28 -0.01
C GLN A 205 -19.45 6.60 1.45
N VAL A 206 -18.15 6.55 1.77
CA VAL A 206 -17.62 6.89 3.09
C VAL A 206 -17.71 8.41 3.30
N MET A 207 -17.44 9.21 2.26
CA MET A 207 -17.56 10.67 2.29
C MET A 207 -19.02 11.16 2.41
N GLU A 208 -19.97 10.51 1.73
CA GLU A 208 -21.40 10.82 1.86
C GLU A 208 -21.87 10.65 3.30
N THR A 209 -21.45 9.55 3.95
CA THR A 209 -21.81 9.27 5.34
C THR A 209 -21.25 10.33 6.30
N VAL A 210 -20.06 10.86 6.02
CA VAL A 210 -19.45 11.96 6.80
C VAL A 210 -20.24 13.24 6.66
N ASN A 211 -20.60 13.61 5.43
CA ASN A 211 -21.42 14.79 5.19
C ASN A 211 -22.78 14.66 5.90
N SER A 212 -23.41 13.48 5.85
CA SER A 212 -24.66 13.23 6.58
C SER A 212 -24.49 13.29 8.10
N ASN A 213 -23.41 12.74 8.67
CA ASN A 213 -23.16 12.78 10.11
C ASN A 213 -22.84 14.19 10.63
N ILE A 214 -22.11 15.00 9.86
CA ILE A 214 -21.84 16.42 10.18
C ILE A 214 -23.16 17.20 10.19
N ILE A 215 -24.01 17.03 9.17
CA ILE A 215 -25.33 17.67 9.10
C ILE A 215 -26.18 17.27 10.32
N MET A 216 -26.23 15.98 10.68
CA MET A 216 -26.99 15.53 11.85
C MET A 216 -26.46 16.12 13.17
N GLN A 217 -25.13 16.21 13.35
CA GLN A 217 -24.56 16.84 14.55
C GLN A 217 -24.85 18.34 14.64
N GLU A 218 -24.84 19.05 13.51
CA GLU A 218 -25.21 20.47 13.46
C GLU A 218 -26.70 20.70 13.75
N GLU A 219 -27.58 19.81 13.28
CA GLU A 219 -29.02 19.84 13.59
C GLU A 219 -29.29 19.54 15.07
N GLU A 220 -28.57 18.58 15.67
CA GLU A 220 -28.70 18.23 17.08
C GLU A 220 -28.19 19.35 17.99
N GLU A 221 -27.05 19.97 17.66
CA GLU A 221 -26.54 21.18 18.32
C GLU A 221 -27.52 22.35 18.24
N ARG A 222 -28.11 22.59 17.05
CA ARG A 222 -29.11 23.65 16.84
C ARG A 222 -30.36 23.39 17.69
N SER A 223 -30.86 22.16 17.68
CA SER A 223 -32.01 21.74 18.49
C SER A 223 -31.75 21.94 19.99
N ARG A 224 -30.54 21.61 20.45
CA ARG A 224 -30.10 21.85 21.84
C ARG A 224 -30.08 23.34 22.21
N ARG A 225 -29.55 24.20 21.33
CA ARG A 225 -29.52 25.65 21.54
C ARG A 225 -30.92 26.24 21.61
N ASP A 226 -31.83 25.79 20.75
CA ASP A 226 -33.22 26.23 20.75
C ASP A 226 -33.97 25.79 22.01
N GLN A 227 -33.71 24.58 22.52
CA GLN A 227 -34.27 24.10 23.79
C GLN A 227 -33.72 24.90 24.98
N LEU A 228 -32.42 25.20 25.00
CA LEU A 228 -31.80 26.01 26.05
C LEU A 228 -32.35 27.44 26.05
N ALA A 229 -32.52 28.04 24.87
CA ALA A 229 -33.09 29.37 24.70
C ALA A 229 -34.56 29.44 25.17
N LYS A 230 -35.34 28.36 24.94
CA LYS A 230 -36.72 28.25 25.44
C LYS A 230 -36.80 28.04 26.95
N ALA A 231 -35.79 27.44 27.58
CA ALA A 231 -35.74 27.22 29.02
C ALA A 231 -35.32 28.46 29.83
N LEU A 232 -34.82 29.50 29.15
CA LEU A 232 -34.35 30.76 29.74
C LEU A 232 -35.39 31.90 29.65
N ASN A 233 -36.57 31.64 29.08
CA ASN A 233 -37.74 32.54 29.02
C ASN A 233 -38.91 31.94 29.81
#